data_AF-A0A380EP78-F1
#
_entry.id   AF-A0A380EP78-F1
#
_cell.length_a   1.000
_cell.length_b   1.000
_cell.length_c   1.000
_cell.angle_alpha   90.00
_cell.angle_beta   90.00
_cell.angle_gamma   90.00
#
_symmetry.space_group_name_H-M   'P 1'
#
loop_
_entity.id
_entity.type
_entity.pdbx_description
1 polymer ?
#
loop_
_entity_poly.entity_id
_entity_poly.type
_entity_poly.pdbx_seq_one_letter_code
_entity_poly.pdbx_strand_id
1 'polypeptide(L)'
;MDRPAIESSNERNNAGTGHAALCELNYTVYNLMVLSTSEKAKVINEEFEISKQFWGHLVKSGSIENPREFINPLPHISYVRGKNNVKFLKDRYEAMKAFPMFDNIEYTEDIEVMKKWIPLMMKGP
;
A
#
# COMPACT_ATOMS: atom_id res chain seq x y z
N MET A 1 21.06 -19.50 -5.21
CA MET A 1 20.03 -18.65 -4.56
C MET A 1 18.69 -19.19 -4.98
N ASP A 2 17.96 -19.80 -4.05
CA ASP A 2 16.57 -20.22 -4.29
C ASP A 2 15.70 -18.97 -4.43
N ARG A 3 15.18 -18.80 -5.65
CA ARG A 3 14.24 -17.80 -6.19
C ARG A 3 14.06 -16.48 -5.40
N PRO A 4 14.30 -15.30 -6.02
CA PRO A 4 13.86 -14.02 -5.45
C PRO A 4 12.33 -14.01 -5.26
N ALA A 5 11.84 -13.26 -4.27
CA ALA A 5 10.43 -13.10 -3.85
C ALA A 5 9.86 -14.06 -2.77
N ILE A 6 10.65 -14.98 -2.19
CA ILE A 6 10.18 -15.80 -1.06
C ILE A 6 10.00 -14.97 0.22
N GLU A 7 10.76 -13.87 0.36
CA GLU A 7 10.67 -12.99 1.52
C GLU A 7 9.29 -12.31 1.65
N SER A 8 8.71 -11.83 0.54
CA SER A 8 7.39 -11.16 0.55
C SER A 8 6.20 -12.11 0.72
N SER A 9 6.37 -13.41 0.45
CA SER A 9 5.28 -14.40 0.50
C SER A 9 5.27 -15.26 1.76
N ASN A 10 6.30 -15.17 2.60
CA ASN A 10 6.34 -15.92 3.86
C ASN A 10 5.42 -15.26 4.89
N GLU A 11 4.48 -16.03 5.43
CA GLU A 11 3.56 -15.59 6.48
C GLU A 11 4.27 -14.94 7.67
N ARG A 12 5.48 -15.37 8.06
CA ARG A 12 6.20 -14.74 9.17
C ARG A 12 6.89 -13.41 8.82
N ASN A 13 7.13 -13.16 7.53
CA ASN A 13 7.74 -11.93 7.04
C ASN A 13 6.70 -10.90 6.58
N ASN A 14 5.48 -11.36 6.24
CA ASN A 14 4.38 -10.52 5.76
C ASN A 14 3.21 -10.39 6.76
N ALA A 15 3.00 -11.33 7.70
CA ALA A 15 1.86 -11.26 8.63
C ALA A 15 2.00 -10.24 9.77
N GLY A 16 3.10 -9.47 9.81
CA GLY A 16 3.39 -8.61 10.96
C GLY A 16 3.02 -7.13 10.81
N THR A 17 2.70 -6.66 9.62
CA THR A 17 2.73 -5.20 9.37
C THR A 17 1.39 -4.59 8.95
N GLY A 18 0.30 -5.37 8.87
CA GLY A 18 -1.04 -4.83 8.61
C GLY A 18 -1.05 -3.86 7.44
N HIS A 19 -0.72 -4.34 6.25
CA HIS A 19 -0.71 -3.51 5.04
C HIS A 19 -2.04 -3.64 4.31
N ALA A 20 -2.64 -2.52 3.92
CA ALA A 20 -3.84 -2.46 3.06
C ALA A 20 -3.57 -2.90 1.59
N ALA A 21 -2.47 -3.62 1.38
CA ALA A 21 -1.92 -4.08 0.11
C ALA A 21 -1.82 -3.03 -1.02
N LEU A 22 -1.61 -1.76 -0.65
CA LEU A 22 -1.61 -0.64 -1.61
C LEU A 22 -0.30 -0.51 -2.39
N CYS A 23 0.80 -1.02 -1.85
CA CYS A 23 2.14 -0.94 -2.44
C CYS A 23 2.53 -2.15 -3.29
N GLU A 24 1.74 -3.21 -3.26
CA GLU A 24 1.87 -4.41 -4.06
C GLU A 24 1.37 -4.12 -5.48
N LEU A 25 2.19 -3.43 -6.26
CA LEU A 25 1.90 -3.07 -7.65
C LEU A 25 1.54 -4.28 -8.53
N ASN A 26 1.96 -5.48 -8.13
CA ASN A 26 1.61 -6.76 -8.76
C ASN A 26 0.17 -7.23 -8.47
N TYR A 27 -0.51 -6.72 -7.44
CA TYR A 27 -1.94 -7.00 -7.21
C TYR A 27 -2.85 -6.23 -8.15
N THR A 28 -2.29 -5.23 -8.82
CA THR A 28 -2.88 -4.50 -9.94
C THR A 28 -2.29 -4.99 -11.27
N VAL A 29 -2.74 -6.16 -11.73
CA VAL A 29 -2.33 -6.66 -13.05
C VAL A 29 -2.98 -5.79 -14.13
N TYR A 30 -2.17 -5.22 -15.02
CA TYR A 30 -2.65 -4.53 -16.22
C TYR A 30 -3.13 -5.58 -17.22
N ASN A 31 -4.44 -5.87 -17.22
CA ASN A 31 -5.07 -6.59 -18.33
C ASN A 31 -5.92 -5.59 -19.11
N LEU A 32 -5.56 -5.37 -20.38
CA LEU A 32 -6.12 -4.37 -21.31
C LEU A 32 -7.64 -4.45 -21.55
N MET A 33 -8.36 -5.37 -20.90
CA MET A 33 -9.80 -5.55 -21.05
C MET A 33 -10.60 -5.52 -19.75
N VAL A 34 -10.00 -5.41 -18.56
CA VAL A 34 -10.77 -5.52 -17.31
C VAL A 34 -10.34 -4.49 -16.27
N LEU A 35 -11.32 -3.71 -15.83
CA LEU A 35 -11.34 -2.87 -14.62
C LEU A 35 -11.11 -3.65 -13.30
N SER A 36 -10.59 -4.88 -13.34
CA SER A 36 -10.38 -5.75 -12.17
C SER A 36 -9.21 -5.31 -11.30
N THR A 37 -8.44 -4.34 -11.78
CA THR A 37 -7.31 -3.71 -11.09
C THR A 37 -7.72 -3.11 -9.75
N SER A 38 -8.90 -2.49 -9.65
CA SER A 38 -9.39 -1.89 -8.40
C SER A 38 -10.13 -2.86 -7.48
N GLU A 39 -10.70 -3.94 -8.02
CA GLU A 39 -11.55 -4.86 -7.25
C GLU A 39 -10.78 -5.61 -6.16
N LYS A 40 -9.58 -6.13 -6.47
CA LYS A 40 -8.74 -6.78 -5.46
C LYS A 40 -8.26 -5.80 -4.39
N ALA A 41 -7.83 -4.61 -4.80
CA ALA A 41 -7.42 -3.55 -3.87
C ALA A 41 -8.57 -3.16 -2.93
N LYS A 42 -9.80 -3.11 -3.46
CA LYS A 42 -11.01 -2.87 -2.67
C LYS A 42 -11.24 -3.98 -1.64
N VAL A 43 -11.23 -5.24 -2.04
CA VAL A 43 -11.45 -6.38 -1.13
C VAL A 43 -10.42 -6.37 0.01
N ILE A 44 -9.14 -6.19 -0.30
CA ILE A 44 -8.09 -6.17 0.73
C ILE A 44 -8.25 -4.95 1.65
N ASN A 45 -8.63 -3.79 1.11
CA ASN A 45 -8.91 -2.61 1.91
C ASN A 45 -10.11 -2.85 2.87
N GLU A 46 -11.18 -3.49 2.39
CA GLU A 46 -12.33 -3.85 3.22
C GLU A 46 -11.95 -4.82 4.36
N GLU A 47 -11.16 -5.85 4.07
CA GLU A 47 -10.62 -6.78 5.09
C GLU A 47 -9.74 -6.07 6.12
N PHE A 48 -8.94 -5.10 5.66
CA PHE A 48 -8.13 -4.26 6.54
C PHE A 48 -8.98 -3.36 7.44
N GLU A 49 -10.06 -2.75 6.92
CA GLU A 49 -11.00 -1.98 7.73
C GLU A 49 -11.70 -2.85 8.79
N ILE A 50 -12.09 -4.08 8.45
CA ILE A 50 -12.67 -5.04 9.41
C ILE A 50 -11.66 -5.36 10.52
N SER A 51 -10.38 -5.54 10.18
CA SER A 51 -9.32 -5.77 11.16
C SER A 51 -9.16 -4.60 12.12
N LYS A 52 -9.19 -3.36 11.61
CA LYS A 52 -9.17 -2.14 12.43
C LYS A 52 -10.39 -2.03 13.34
N GLN A 53 -11.57 -2.42 12.89
CA GLN A 53 -12.77 -2.45 13.72
C GLN A 53 -12.63 -3.45 14.88
N PHE A 54 -12.07 -4.63 14.61
CA PHE A 54 -11.80 -5.62 15.64
C PHE A 54 -10.79 -5.11 16.67
N TRP A 55 -9.68 -4.52 16.25
CA TRP A 55 -8.73 -3.90 17.18
C TRP A 55 -9.35 -2.74 17.96
N GLY A 56 -10.18 -1.91 17.31
CA GLY A 56 -10.93 -0.85 17.97
C GLY A 56 -11.89 -1.37 19.04
N HIS A 57 -12.52 -2.52 18.80
CA HIS A 57 -13.33 -3.20 19.80
C HIS A 57 -12.49 -3.65 20.99
N LEU A 58 -11.33 -4.27 20.76
CA LEU A 58 -10.43 -4.73 21.83
C LEU A 58 -9.86 -3.59 22.68
N VAL A 59 -9.57 -2.44 22.05
CA VAL A 59 -9.20 -1.21 22.78
C VAL A 59 -10.38 -0.74 23.63
N LYS A 60 -11.59 -0.69 23.07
CA LYS A 60 -12.79 -0.24 23.79
C LYS A 60 -13.18 -1.19 24.94
N SER A 61 -12.92 -2.48 24.82
CA SER A 61 -13.17 -3.48 25.87
C SER A 61 -12.08 -3.56 26.94
N GLY A 62 -10.99 -2.80 26.79
CA GLY A 62 -9.85 -2.82 27.71
C GLY A 62 -8.95 -4.05 27.56
N SER A 63 -9.14 -4.86 26.52
CA SER A 63 -8.27 -6.01 26.21
C SER A 63 -6.94 -5.59 25.58
N ILE A 64 -6.90 -4.37 25.04
CA ILE A 64 -5.69 -3.70 24.54
C ILE A 64 -5.60 -2.35 25.26
N GLU A 65 -4.58 -2.17 26.08
CA GLU A 65 -4.37 -0.93 26.84
C GLU A 65 -3.81 0.20 25.96
N ASN A 66 -2.81 -0.13 25.13
CA ASN A 66 -2.12 0.87 24.31
C ASN A 66 -1.97 0.41 22.84
N PRO A 67 -2.87 0.83 21.93
CA PRO A 67 -2.78 0.44 20.52
C PRO A 67 -1.52 0.92 19.80
N ARG A 68 -0.83 1.94 20.32
CA ARG A 68 0.43 2.44 19.73
C ARG A 68 1.60 1.48 19.86
N GLU A 69 1.51 0.49 20.74
CA GLU A 69 2.57 -0.52 20.92
C GLU A 69 2.66 -1.49 19.75
N PHE A 70 1.58 -1.65 18.96
CA PHE A 70 1.56 -2.57 17.82
C PHE A 70 0.98 -1.98 16.54
N ILE A 71 0.26 -0.84 16.58
CA ILE A 71 -0.24 -0.13 15.39
C ILE A 71 0.51 1.19 15.22
N ASN A 72 1.32 1.26 14.16
CA ASN A 72 2.05 2.46 13.78
C ASN A 72 1.64 2.91 12.37
N PRO A 73 0.85 3.99 12.24
CA PRO A 73 0.49 4.50 10.92
C PRO A 73 1.74 5.08 10.26
N LEU A 74 2.06 4.58 9.08
CA LEU A 74 3.18 5.02 8.27
C LEU A 74 2.71 5.23 6.84
N PRO A 75 3.21 6.27 6.13
CA PRO A 75 2.91 6.43 4.71
C PRO A 75 3.58 5.31 3.90
N HIS A 76 2.82 4.75 2.97
CA HIS A 76 3.27 3.72 2.04
C HIS A 76 3.56 4.36 0.67
N ILE A 77 4.76 4.18 0.15
CA ILE A 77 5.23 4.84 -1.06
C ILE A 77 5.64 3.82 -2.11
N SER A 78 4.98 3.86 -3.26
CA SER A 78 5.38 3.11 -4.47
C SER A 78 6.28 3.98 -5.35
N TYR A 79 7.50 3.52 -5.60
CA TYR A 79 8.47 4.20 -6.46
C TYR A 79 8.77 3.37 -7.72
N VAL A 80 8.73 4.01 -8.89
CA VAL A 80 9.00 3.36 -10.17
C VAL A 80 9.91 4.23 -11.04
N ARG A 81 10.64 3.59 -11.97
CA ARG A 81 11.46 4.26 -12.98
C ARG A 81 11.15 3.73 -14.37
N GLY A 82 11.37 4.57 -15.38
CA GLY A 82 11.15 4.24 -16.79
C GLY A 82 9.72 4.57 -17.25
N LYS A 83 9.59 5.01 -18.50
CA LYS A 83 8.35 5.58 -19.05
C LYS A 83 7.13 4.67 -18.87
N ASN A 84 7.27 3.37 -19.13
CA ASN A 84 6.17 2.42 -19.03
C ASN A 84 5.67 2.24 -17.60
N ASN A 85 6.59 2.16 -16.63
CA ASN A 85 6.23 1.97 -15.22
C ASN A 85 5.62 3.25 -14.63
N VAL A 86 6.13 4.43 -15.02
CA VAL A 86 5.53 5.72 -14.63
C VAL A 86 4.10 5.83 -15.16
N LYS A 87 3.88 5.47 -16.43
CA LYS A 87 2.54 5.44 -17.02
C LYS A 87 1.62 4.47 -16.25
N PHE A 88 2.11 3.26 -15.96
CA PHE A 88 1.35 2.27 -15.19
C PHE A 88 0.93 2.80 -13.82
N LEU A 89 1.86 3.41 -13.07
CA LEU A 89 1.57 3.96 -11.74
C LEU A 89 0.54 5.10 -11.81
N LYS A 90 0.60 5.93 -12.86
CA LYS A 90 -0.37 7.00 -13.12
C LYS A 90 -1.76 6.45 -13.45
N ASP A 91 -1.85 5.51 -14.38
CA ASP A 91 -3.12 4.86 -14.75
C ASP A 91 -3.76 4.20 -13.51
N ARG A 92 -2.94 3.54 -12.68
CA ARG A 92 -3.35 2.95 -11.41
C ARG A 92 -3.90 3.99 -10.43
N TYR A 93 -3.20 5.11 -10.25
CA TYR A 93 -3.64 6.21 -9.38
C TYR A 93 -5.00 6.76 -9.81
N GLU A 94 -5.19 7.03 -11.11
CA GLU A 94 -6.46 7.54 -11.63
C GLU A 94 -7.62 6.55 -11.47
N ALA A 95 -7.37 5.25 -11.64
CA ALA A 95 -8.37 4.23 -11.38
C ALA A 95 -8.76 4.15 -9.89
N MET A 96 -7.79 4.28 -8.98
CA MET A 96 -8.04 4.17 -7.54
C MET A 96 -8.74 5.39 -6.96
N LYS A 97 -8.31 6.61 -7.30
CA LYS A 97 -8.84 7.83 -6.67
C LYS A 97 -10.34 8.08 -6.95
N ALA A 98 -10.92 7.33 -7.89
CA ALA A 98 -12.35 7.31 -8.13
C ALA A 98 -13.15 6.64 -7.00
N PHE A 99 -12.50 5.87 -6.11
CA PHE A 99 -13.16 5.19 -5.00
C PHE A 99 -12.93 5.96 -3.68
N PRO A 100 -13.98 6.18 -2.85
CA PRO A 100 -13.86 6.94 -1.59
C PRO A 100 -12.80 6.43 -0.62
N MET A 101 -12.53 5.12 -0.58
CA MET A 101 -11.53 4.51 0.29
C MET A 101 -10.07 4.85 -0.08
N PHE A 102 -9.86 5.50 -1.22
CA PHE A 102 -8.56 5.95 -1.71
C PHE A 102 -8.52 7.46 -1.94
N ASP A 103 -9.34 8.23 -1.23
CA ASP A 103 -9.39 9.69 -1.35
C ASP A 103 -8.10 10.40 -0.89
N ASN A 104 -7.32 9.72 -0.06
CA ASN A 104 -6.09 10.21 0.56
C ASN A 104 -4.80 9.80 -0.16
N ILE A 105 -4.86 9.10 -1.30
CA ILE A 105 -3.66 8.74 -2.06
C ILE A 105 -3.13 9.94 -2.86
N GLU A 106 -1.81 10.04 -2.98
CA GLU A 106 -1.14 11.11 -3.71
C GLU A 106 -0.26 10.54 -4.83
N TYR A 107 -0.13 11.30 -5.92
CA TYR A 107 0.75 10.98 -7.05
C TYR A 107 1.62 12.19 -7.40
N THR A 108 2.91 11.95 -7.65
CA THR A 108 3.84 12.99 -8.08
C THR A 108 4.85 12.45 -9.08
N GLU A 109 5.21 13.30 -10.04
CA GLU A 109 6.40 13.13 -10.90
C GLU A 109 7.45 14.22 -10.58
N ASP A 110 7.17 15.11 -9.61
CA ASP A 110 8.05 16.22 -9.20
C ASP A 110 9.15 15.72 -8.26
N ILE A 111 10.40 15.94 -8.67
CA ILE A 111 11.60 15.58 -7.92
C ILE A 111 11.67 16.28 -6.56
N GLU A 112 11.20 17.53 -6.45
CA GLU A 112 11.23 18.27 -5.18
C GLU A 112 10.20 17.72 -4.17
N VAL A 113 9.07 17.20 -4.66
CA VAL A 113 8.11 16.46 -3.83
C VAL A 113 8.71 15.12 -3.41
N MET A 114 9.32 14.38 -4.35
CA MET A 114 9.98 13.10 -4.02
C MET A 114 11.10 13.27 -2.99
N LYS A 115 11.88 14.35 -3.03
CA LYS A 115 12.90 14.66 -2.01
C LYS A 115 12.31 14.85 -0.61
N LYS A 116 11.07 15.31 -0.49
CA LYS A 116 10.37 15.42 0.80
C LYS A 116 9.86 14.07 1.28
N TRP A 117 9.32 13.26 0.37
CA TRP A 117 8.72 11.96 0.70
C TRP A 117 9.74 10.85 0.95
N ILE A 118 10.78 10.76 0.11
CA ILE A 118 11.80 9.70 0.15
C ILE A 118 13.23 10.32 0.14
N PRO A 119 13.57 11.18 1.12
CA PRO A 119 14.81 11.96 1.12
C PRO A 119 16.07 11.09 1.05
N LEU A 120 16.07 9.89 1.65
CA LEU A 120 17.22 8.99 1.66
C LEU A 120 17.48 8.38 0.27
N MET A 121 16.42 8.02 -0.45
CA MET A 121 16.57 7.48 -1.82
C MET A 121 17.02 8.55 -2.81
N MET A 122 16.54 9.78 -2.64
CA MET A 122 16.83 10.88 -3.56
C MET A 122 18.23 11.49 -3.38
N LYS A 123 18.91 11.17 -2.28
CA LYS A 123 20.29 11.63 -2.04
C LYS A 123 21.35 10.83 -2.82
N GLY A 124 21.01 9.63 -3.32
CA GLY A 124 21.97 8.71 -3.94
C GLY A 124 23.06 8.24 -2.95
N PRO A 125 23.92 7.27 -3.32
CA PRO A 125 25.24 7.15 -2.71
C PRO A 125 26.11 8.37 -3.03
#